data_AF-F3AGT3-F1
#
_entry.id   AF-F3AGT3-F1
#
_cell.length_a   1.000
_cell.length_b   1.000
_cell.length_c   1.000
_cell.angle_alpha   90.00
_cell.angle_beta   90.00
_cell.angle_gamma   90.00
#
_symmetry.space_group_name_H-M   'P 1'
#
loop_
_entity.id
_entity.type
_entity.pdbx_description
1 polymer ?
#
loop_
_entity_poly.entity_id
_entity_poly.type
_entity_poly.pdbx_seq_one_letter_code
_entity_poly.pdbx_strand_id
1 'polypeptide(L)'
;MAAYKDEARGTWYVSFHYNDWTGKNKRKLKRGFRTRKEALEYEQKFLLQQATNLDMRFEDFYKLYEEDLKPKLKLNTWRTKDVIFQKKLIPYFKDKKMNEISPADIIKWQNEMIKKRQAR
;
A
#
# COMPACT_ATOMS: atom_id res chain seq x y z
N MET A 1 15.39 11.81 10.01
CA MET A 1 16.49 12.18 9.09
C MET A 1 17.73 11.39 9.49
N ALA A 2 18.04 10.32 8.76
CA ALA A 2 19.04 9.34 9.18
C ALA A 2 19.98 8.98 8.01
N ALA A 3 20.67 10.00 7.49
CA ALA A 3 21.80 9.83 6.59
C ALA A 3 23.07 9.74 7.45
N TYR A 4 23.70 8.58 7.43
CA TYR A 4 24.87 8.27 8.22
C TYR A 4 26.10 8.15 7.33
N LYS A 5 27.26 8.54 7.86
CA LYS A 5 28.54 8.41 7.15
C LYS A 5 29.19 7.08 7.53
N ASP A 6 29.65 6.36 6.54
CA ASP A 6 30.50 5.18 6.69
C ASP A 6 31.96 5.68 6.70
N GLU A 7 32.55 5.77 7.90
CA GLU A 7 33.90 6.32 8.09
C GLU A 7 35.00 5.45 7.48
N ALA A 8 34.76 4.15 7.29
CA ALA A 8 35.74 3.24 6.69
C ALA A 8 35.84 3.38 5.16
N ARG A 9 34.79 3.86 4.49
CA ARG A 9 34.73 3.93 3.02
C ARG A 9 34.47 5.34 2.47
N GLY A 10 34.26 6.33 3.34
CA GLY A 10 33.93 7.70 2.93
C GLY A 10 32.57 7.83 2.23
N THR A 11 31.72 6.80 2.29
CA THR A 11 30.40 6.77 1.63
C THR A 11 29.29 7.04 2.63
N TRP A 12 28.14 7.46 2.14
CA TRP A 12 26.94 7.72 2.93
C TRP A 12 25.92 6.59 2.77
N TYR A 13 25.15 6.34 3.82
CA TYR A 13 24.05 5.40 3.81
C TYR A 13 22.81 5.97 4.48
N VAL A 14 21.65 5.45 4.09
CA VAL A 14 20.36 5.80 4.70
C VAL A 14 19.74 4.54 5.28
N SER A 15 19.23 4.67 6.50
CA SER A 15 18.43 3.65 7.16
C SER A 15 17.14 4.29 7.64
N PHE A 16 16.01 3.96 7.03
CA PHE A 16 14.71 4.45 7.44
C PHE A 16 13.69 3.33 7.58
N HIS A 17 12.74 3.57 8.48
CA HIS A 17 11.57 2.74 8.65
C HIS A 17 10.49 3.22 7.69
N TYR A 18 9.90 2.30 6.94
CA TYR A 18 8.74 2.58 6.12
C TYR A 18 7.66 1.53 6.39
N ASN A 19 6.41 1.96 6.36
CA ASN A 19 5.29 1.03 6.41
C ASN A 19 5.12 0.47 5.01
N ASP A 20 5.30 -0.84 4.88
CA ASP A 20 4.99 -1.53 3.64
C ASP A 20 3.48 -1.41 3.36
N TRP A 21 3.04 -1.65 2.13
CA TRP A 21 1.62 -1.63 1.74
C TRP A 21 0.75 -2.62 2.56
N THR A 22 1.38 -3.54 3.29
CA THR A 22 0.75 -4.48 4.24
C THR A 22 0.64 -3.95 5.67
N GLY A 23 1.03 -2.71 5.94
CA GLY A 23 1.06 -2.10 7.29
C GLY A 23 2.19 -2.61 8.18
N LYS A 24 3.10 -3.47 7.67
CA LYS A 24 4.28 -3.92 8.41
C LYS A 24 5.39 -2.88 8.31
N ASN A 25 5.92 -2.46 9.45
CA ASN A 25 7.09 -1.60 9.52
C ASN A 25 8.32 -2.39 9.06
N LYS A 26 8.86 -2.04 7.89
CA LYS A 26 10.10 -2.61 7.36
C LYS A 26 11.19 -1.55 7.37
N ARG A 27 12.40 -1.98 7.71
CA ARG A 27 13.60 -1.14 7.62
C ARG A 27 14.20 -1.25 6.23
N LYS A 28 14.29 -0.14 5.50
CA LYS A 28 15.07 -0.05 4.26
C LYS A 28 16.46 0.49 4.60
N LEU A 29 17.47 -0.22 4.14
CA LEU A 29 18.87 0.20 4.24
C LEU A 29 19.47 0.25 2.85
N LYS A 30 19.94 1.43 2.44
CA LYS A 30 20.66 1.63 1.18
C LYS A 30 21.99 2.30 1.47
N ARG A 31 23.08 1.69 1.01
CA ARG A 31 24.47 2.15 1.19
C ARG A 31 25.10 2.52 -0.15
N GLY A 32 26.18 3.29 -0.12
CA GLY A 32 27.03 3.58 -1.29
C GLY A 32 26.80 4.96 -1.93
N PHE A 33 26.14 5.88 -1.23
CA PHE A 33 25.98 7.25 -1.73
C PHE A 33 27.30 8.02 -1.59
N ARG A 34 27.63 8.85 -2.57
CA ARG A 34 28.84 9.68 -2.52
C ARG A 34 28.67 10.88 -1.60
N THR A 35 27.46 11.42 -1.53
CA THR A 35 27.15 12.62 -0.73
C THR A 35 25.94 12.40 0.18
N ARG A 36 25.90 13.16 1.28
CA ARG A 36 24.75 13.19 2.21
C ARG A 36 23.46 13.62 1.49
N LYS A 37 23.57 14.54 0.52
CA LYS A 37 22.43 15.07 -0.22
C LYS A 37 21.77 14.01 -1.10
N GLU A 38 22.57 13.22 -1.82
CA GLU A 38 22.08 12.08 -2.62
C GLU A 38 21.33 11.05 -1.78
N ALA A 39 21.87 10.74 -0.61
CA ALA A 39 21.23 9.86 0.37
C ALA A 39 19.85 10.41 0.78
N LEU A 40 19.77 11.69 1.11
CA LEU A 40 18.53 12.33 1.57
C LEU A 40 17.49 12.46 0.45
N GLU A 41 17.93 12.79 -0.77
CA GLU A 41 17.06 12.79 -1.96
C GLU A 41 16.51 11.40 -2.28
N TYR A 42 17.28 10.34 -2.05
CA TYR A 42 16.81 8.97 -2.21
C TYR A 42 15.71 8.62 -1.19
N GLU A 43 15.86 9.00 0.08
CA GLU A 43 14.83 8.84 1.12
C GLU A 43 13.53 9.56 0.71
N GLN A 44 13.64 10.84 0.31
CA GLN A 44 12.48 11.62 -0.10
C GLN A 44 11.80 11.06 -1.35
N LYS A 45 12.57 10.70 -2.39
CA LYS A 45 12.02 10.08 -3.60
C LYS A 45 11.34 8.74 -3.30
N PHE A 46 11.91 7.94 -2.39
CA PHE A 46 11.31 6.67 -2.00
C PHE A 46 9.98 6.86 -1.26
N LEU A 47 9.94 7.80 -0.31
CA LEU A 47 8.70 8.15 0.41
C LEU A 47 7.65 8.75 -0.53
N LEU A 48 8.05 9.62 -1.47
CA LEU A 48 7.17 10.18 -2.50
C LEU A 48 6.62 9.09 -3.41
N GLN A 49 7.46 8.19 -3.94
CA GLN A 49 6.99 7.08 -4.78
C GLN A 49 6.02 6.17 -4.03
N GLN A 50 6.27 5.92 -2.75
CA GLN A 50 5.38 5.12 -1.92
C GLN A 50 4.07 5.85 -1.61
N ALA A 51 4.12 7.17 -1.36
CA ALA A 51 2.94 8.00 -1.19
C ALA A 51 2.13 8.09 -2.49
N THR A 52 2.76 8.29 -3.65
CA THR A 52 2.11 8.35 -4.97
C THR A 52 1.44 7.04 -5.34
N ASN A 53 2.05 5.89 -5.01
CA ASN A 53 1.42 4.57 -5.22
C ASN A 53 0.23 4.31 -4.27
N LEU A 54 0.12 5.04 -3.15
CA LEU A 54 -0.93 4.84 -2.15
C LEU A 54 -1.96 5.98 -2.09
N ASP A 55 -1.77 7.08 -2.83
CA ASP A 55 -2.76 8.17 -2.94
C ASP A 55 -3.92 7.81 -3.87
N MET A 56 -3.80 6.70 -4.60
CA MET A 56 -4.87 6.24 -5.49
C MET A 56 -6.13 5.84 -4.70
N ARG A 57 -7.30 6.16 -5.28
CA ARG A 57 -8.59 5.73 -4.74
C ARG A 57 -8.73 4.22 -4.86
N PHE A 58 -9.49 3.62 -3.95
CA PHE A 58 -9.74 2.18 -3.96
C PHE A 58 -10.36 1.70 -5.29
N GLU A 59 -11.21 2.51 -5.93
CA GLU A 59 -11.81 2.19 -7.22
C GLU A 59 -10.76 2.06 -8.35
N ASP A 60 -9.83 3.01 -8.43
CA ASP A 60 -8.77 2.97 -9.44
C ASP A 60 -7.78 1.83 -9.16
N PHE A 61 -7.53 1.53 -7.88
CA PHE A 61 -6.75 0.36 -7.49
C PHE A 61 -7.44 -0.94 -7.92
N TYR A 62 -8.76 -1.02 -7.76
CA TYR A 62 -9.53 -2.19 -8.16
C TYR A 62 -9.45 -2.45 -9.67
N LYS A 63 -9.46 -1.40 -10.51
CA LYS A 63 -9.29 -1.54 -11.97
C LYS A 63 -7.94 -2.16 -12.31
N LEU A 64 -6.85 -1.66 -11.75
CA LEU A 64 -5.51 -2.23 -11.97
C LEU A 64 -5.41 -3.68 -11.46
N TYR A 65 -6.03 -3.94 -10.30
CA TYR A 65 -6.10 -5.30 -9.73
C TYR A 65 -6.90 -6.26 -10.62
N GLU A 66 -8.01 -5.80 -11.21
CA GLU A 66 -8.78 -6.57 -12.19
C GLU A 66 -7.94 -6.90 -13.43
N GLU A 67 -7.26 -5.92 -14.02
CA GLU A 67 -6.47 -6.13 -15.23
C GLU A 67 -5.32 -7.13 -15.03
N ASP A 68 -4.65 -7.11 -13.87
CA ASP A 68 -3.55 -8.04 -13.58
C ASP A 68 -4.02 -9.47 -13.24
N LEU A 69 -5.18 -9.61 -12.59
CA LEU A 69 -5.64 -10.91 -12.07
C LEU A 69 -6.61 -11.65 -12.97
N LYS A 70 -7.44 -10.93 -13.73
CA LYS A 70 -8.36 -11.52 -14.71
C LYS A 70 -7.69 -12.48 -15.70
N PRO A 71 -6.47 -12.22 -16.23
CA PRO A 71 -5.79 -13.19 -17.10
C PRO A 71 -5.18 -14.38 -16.35
N LYS A 72 -4.91 -14.24 -15.03
CA LYS A 72 -4.26 -15.29 -14.22
C LYS A 72 -5.24 -16.27 -13.58
N LEU A 73 -6.51 -15.92 -13.50
CA LEU A 73 -7.55 -16.70 -12.81
C LEU A 73 -8.55 -17.33 -13.79
N LYS A 74 -9.00 -18.54 -13.48
CA LYS A 74 -10.18 -19.12 -14.15
C LYS A 74 -11.39 -18.20 -13.98
N LEU A 75 -12.15 -18.02 -15.06
CA LEU A 75 -13.31 -17.12 -15.13
C LEU A 75 -14.33 -17.35 -14.00
N ASN A 76 -14.60 -18.60 -13.63
CA ASN A 76 -15.53 -18.94 -12.55
C ASN A 76 -15.06 -18.40 -11.19
N THR A 77 -13.76 -18.51 -10.89
CA THR A 77 -13.17 -17.96 -9.67
C THR A 77 -13.17 -16.43 -9.69
N TRP A 78 -12.91 -15.84 -10.87
CA TRP A 78 -12.96 -14.40 -11.05
C TRP A 78 -14.36 -13.83 -10.79
N ARG A 79 -15.41 -14.41 -11.39
CA ARG A 79 -16.80 -13.95 -11.23
C ARG A 79 -17.24 -13.89 -9.76
N THR A 80 -16.90 -14.91 -8.97
CA THR A 80 -17.22 -14.90 -7.54
C THR A 80 -16.49 -13.79 -6.79
N LYS A 81 -15.21 -13.55 -7.11
CA LYS A 81 -14.44 -12.45 -6.53
C LYS A 81 -15.04 -11.10 -6.94
N ASP A 82 -15.29 -10.89 -8.22
CA ASP A 82 -15.84 -9.63 -8.74
C ASP A 82 -17.16 -9.28 -8.06
N VAL A 83 -18.08 -10.24 -7.91
CA VAL A 83 -19.34 -10.02 -7.18
C VAL A 83 -19.11 -9.61 -5.72
N ILE A 84 -18.10 -10.17 -5.04
CA ILE A 84 -17.74 -9.76 -3.67
C ILE A 84 -17.21 -8.31 -3.67
N PHE A 85 -16.32 -7.98 -4.59
CA PHE A 85 -15.76 -6.63 -4.67
C PHE A 85 -16.85 -5.60 -4.98
N GLN A 86 -17.65 -5.82 -6.01
CA GLN A 86 -18.74 -4.94 -6.45
C GLN A 86 -19.84 -4.77 -5.38
N LYS A 87 -20.26 -5.87 -4.73
CA LYS A 87 -21.38 -5.79 -3.77
C LYS A 87 -20.97 -5.42 -2.36
N LYS A 88 -19.74 -5.70 -1.94
CA LYS A 88 -19.34 -5.58 -0.53
C LYS A 88 -18.22 -4.57 -0.28
N LEU A 89 -17.22 -4.48 -1.15
CA LEU A 89 -16.03 -3.66 -0.91
C LEU A 89 -16.17 -2.27 -1.54
N ILE A 90 -16.53 -2.19 -2.82
CA ILE A 90 -16.70 -0.92 -3.54
C ILE A 90 -17.69 0.02 -2.84
N PRO A 91 -18.88 -0.42 -2.37
CA PRO A 91 -19.84 0.49 -1.74
C PRO A 91 -19.32 1.19 -0.48
N TYR A 92 -18.32 0.60 0.20
CA TYR A 92 -17.78 1.12 1.45
C TYR A 92 -16.44 1.84 1.28
N PHE A 93 -15.59 1.36 0.35
CA PHE A 93 -14.22 1.84 0.19
C PHE A 93 -14.00 2.70 -1.06
N LYS A 94 -14.95 2.81 -2.00
CA LYS A 94 -14.74 3.51 -3.30
C LYS A 94 -14.11 4.91 -3.19
N ASP A 95 -14.57 5.71 -2.22
CA ASP A 95 -14.15 7.10 -2.05
C ASP A 95 -12.93 7.24 -1.13
N LYS A 96 -12.54 6.16 -0.44
CA LYS A 96 -11.37 6.17 0.43
C LYS A 96 -10.10 5.99 -0.41
N LYS A 97 -9.08 6.79 -0.08
CA LYS A 97 -7.74 6.57 -0.59
C LYS A 97 -7.15 5.31 0.03
N MET A 98 -6.33 4.60 -0.73
CA MET A 98 -5.74 3.33 -0.29
C MET A 98 -4.85 3.50 0.95
N ASN A 99 -4.14 4.63 1.07
CA ASN A 99 -3.36 5.01 2.25
C ASN A 99 -4.19 5.30 3.52
N GLU A 100 -5.46 5.67 3.37
CA GLU A 100 -6.35 6.05 4.47
C GLU A 100 -7.16 4.87 5.02
N ILE A 101 -7.12 3.70 4.37
CA ILE A 101 -7.78 2.50 4.85
C ILE A 101 -7.05 1.97 6.08
N SER A 102 -7.59 2.27 7.25
CA SER A 102 -7.06 1.80 8.52
C SER A 102 -7.64 0.43 8.91
N PRO A 103 -6.98 -0.33 9.80
CA PRO A 103 -7.57 -1.53 10.38
C PRO A 103 -8.93 -1.29 11.04
N ALA A 104 -9.14 -0.09 11.61
CA ALA A 104 -10.43 0.28 12.21
C ALA A 104 -11.55 0.36 11.16
N ASP A 105 -11.25 0.82 9.94
CA ASP A 105 -12.22 0.84 8.84
C ASP A 105 -12.61 -0.56 8.38
N ILE A 106 -11.65 -1.49 8.38
CA ILE A 106 -11.88 -2.90 8.07
C ILE A 106 -12.80 -3.54 9.13
N ILE A 107 -12.54 -3.27 10.41
CA ILE A 107 -13.38 -3.78 11.51
C ILE A 107 -14.80 -3.22 11.43
N LYS A 108 -14.95 -1.91 11.15
CA LYS A 108 -16.27 -1.28 10.95
C LYS A 108 -17.03 -1.93 9.79
N TRP A 109 -16.36 -2.12 8.65
CA TRP A 109 -16.94 -2.81 7.50
C TRP A 109 -17.35 -4.26 7.83
N GLN A 110 -16.51 -5.03 8.53
CA GLN A 110 -16.84 -6.39 8.95
C GLN A 110 -18.09 -6.42 9.83
N ASN A 111 -18.19 -5.51 10.80
CA ASN A 111 -19.37 -5.38 11.66
C ASN A 111 -20.63 -5.02 10.85
N GLU A 112 -20.53 -4.15 9.85
CA GLU A 112 -21.65 -3.86 8.94
C GLU A 112 -22.07 -5.09 8.12
N MET A 113 -21.12 -5.89 7.64
CA MET A 113 -21.44 -7.12 6.91
C MET A 113 -22.14 -8.15 7.80
N ILE A 114 -21.74 -8.27 9.07
CA ILE A 114 -22.41 -9.13 10.05
C ILE A 114 -23.85 -8.65 10.29
N LYS A 115 -24.05 -7.34 10.49
CA LYS A 115 -25.40 -6.76 10.66
C LYS A 115 -26.29 -7.01 9.45
N LYS A 116 -25.80 -6.77 8.23
CA LYS A 116 -26.55 -7.02 6.98
C LYS A 116 -26.92 -8.50 6.80
N ARG A 117 -26.12 -9.42 7.34
CA ARG A 117 -26.41 -10.86 7.34
C ARG A 117 -27.48 -11.23 8.37
N GLN A 118 -27.48 -10.61 9.55
CA GLN A 118 -28.46 -10.86 10.61
C GLN A 118 -29.84 -10.24 10.31
N ALA A 119 -29.88 -9.18 9.49
CA ALA A 119 -31.11 -8.53 9.05
C ALA A 119 -31.80 -9.22 7.86
N ARG A 120 -31.30 -10.39 7.42
CA ARG A 120 -31.89 -11.25 6.38
C ARG A 120 -32.42 -12.52 7.01
#